data_AF-A0A8S2WBR1-F1
#
_entry.id   AF-A0A8S2WBR1-F1
#
_cell.length_a   1.000
_cell.length_b   1.000
_cell.length_c   1.000
_cell.angle_alpha   90.00
_cell.angle_beta   90.00
_cell.angle_gamma   90.00
#
_symmetry.space_group_name_H-M   'P 1'
#
loop_
_entity.id
_entity.type
_entity.pdbx_description
1 polymer ?
#
loop_
_entity_poly.entity_id
_entity_poly.type
_entity_poly.pdbx_seq_one_letter_code
_entity_poly.pdbx_strand_id
1 'polypeptide(L)' 'NVQPEDQGDYSAKVTNVGGTLKTKKCKVTVTKSPEFVNKPTTQEVKQSETAVFEAKVDGYPIPK' A
#
# COMPACT_ATOMS: atom_id res chain seq x y z
N ASN A 1 7.74 13.58 -0.25
CA ASN A 1 7.54 12.14 -0.51
C ASN A 1 6.26 11.74 0.19
N VAL A 2 5.39 10.94 -0.44
CA VAL A 2 4.11 10.50 0.17
C VAL A 2 4.37 9.21 0.95
N GLN A 3 3.85 9.09 2.16
CA GLN A 3 4.06 7.96 3.07
C GLN A 3 2.74 7.30 3.48
N PRO A 4 2.73 6.03 3.94
CA PRO A 4 1.52 5.36 4.37
C PRO A 4 0.72 6.09 5.47
N GLU A 5 1.41 6.87 6.32
CA GLU A 5 0.82 7.73 7.35
C GLU A 5 0.09 8.97 6.81
N ASP A 6 0.31 9.34 5.54
CA ASP A 6 -0.41 10.44 4.87
C ASP A 6 -1.83 10.02 4.43
N GLN A 7 -2.25 8.80 4.74
CA GLN A 7 -3.60 8.33 4.50
C GLN A 7 -4.58 8.90 5.52
N GLY A 8 -5.77 9.29 5.07
CA GLY A 8 -6.80 9.78 5.98
C GLY A 8 -7.84 10.66 5.30
N ASP A 9 -8.72 11.23 6.12
CA ASP A 9 -9.70 12.20 5.65
C ASP A 9 -9.13 13.62 5.70
N TYR A 10 -9.07 14.25 4.54
CA TYR A 10 -8.62 15.63 4.39
C TYR A 10 -9.80 16.56 4.11
N SER A 11 -9.70 17.80 4.60
CA SER A 11 -10.67 18.87 4.31
C SER A 11 -9.95 20.21 4.35
N ALA A 12 -10.28 21.11 3.44
CA ALA A 12 -9.74 22.46 3.46
C ALA A 12 -10.65 23.39 4.28
N LYS A 13 -10.05 24.34 4.99
CA LYS A 13 -10.73 25.43 5.68
C LYS A 13 -10.25 26.75 5.09
N VAL A 14 -11.17 27.56 4.59
CA VAL A 14 -10.90 28.89 4.02
C VAL A 14 -11.48 29.93 4.96
N THR A 15 -10.69 30.95 5.30
CA THR A 15 -11.07 32.01 6.24
C THR A 15 -10.78 33.38 5.60
N ASN A 16 -11.73 34.30 5.66
CA ASN A 16 -11.54 35.70 5.31
C ASN A 16 -12.26 36.60 6.34
N VAL A 17 -12.23 37.93 6.14
CA VAL A 17 -12.89 38.90 7.04
C VAL A 17 -14.40 38.68 7.18
N GLY A 18 -15.05 38.07 6.19
CA GLY A 18 -16.48 37.79 6.18
C GLY A 18 -16.86 36.45 6.80
N GLY A 19 -15.89 35.58 7.15
CA GLY A 19 -16.17 34.32 7.82
C GLY A 19 -15.26 33.16 7.44
N THR A 20 -15.76 31.95 7.67
CA THR A 20 -15.03 30.68 7.48
C THR A 20 -15.90 29.67 6.76
N LEU A 21 -15.34 28.96 5.78
CA LEU A 21 -15.96 27.81 5.12
C LEU A 21 -15.04 26.59 5.21
N LYS A 22 -15.62 25.41 5.40
CA LYS A 22 -14.91 24.12 5.36
C LYS A 22 -15.45 23.25 4.24
N THR A 23 -14.57 22.59 3.49
CA THR A 23 -14.98 21.65 2.45
C THR A 23 -15.53 20.36 3.07
N LYS A 24 -16.24 19.57 2.26
CA LYS A 24 -16.49 18.16 2.61
C LYS A 24 -15.15 17.42 2.81
N LYS A 25 -15.19 16.37 3.64
CA LYS A 25 -14.04 15.47 3.80
C LYS A 25 -13.84 14.64 2.53
N CYS A 26 -12.58 14.47 2.13
CA CYS A 26 -12.15 13.60 1.05
C CYS A 26 -11.18 12.57 1.62
N LYS A 27 -11.41 11.28 1.35
CA LYS A 27 -10.53 10.21 1.78
C LYS A 27 -9.34 10.10 0.84
N VAL A 28 -8.13 10.22 1.37
CA VAL A 28 -6.87 9.98 0.68
C VAL A 28 -6.39 8.58 1.02
N THR A 29 -6.05 7.80 -0.01
CA THR A 29 -5.50 6.44 0.11
C THR A 29 -4.16 6.42 -0.60
N VAL A 30 -3.15 5.86 0.06
CA VAL A 30 -1.78 5.75 -0.47
C VAL A 30 -1.60 4.29 -0.85
N THR A 31 -1.50 4.04 -2.15
CA THR A 31 -1.34 2.69 -2.68
C THR A 31 0.12 2.38 -2.94
N LYS A 32 0.50 1.13 -2.71
CA LYS A 32 1.81 0.60 -3.05
C LYS A 32 1.65 -0.54 -4.03
N SER A 33 2.29 -0.44 -5.19
CA SER A 33 2.32 -1.52 -6.17
C SER A 33 2.93 -2.78 -5.55
N PRO A 34 2.39 -3.98 -5.83
CA PRO A 34 2.96 -5.22 -5.32
C PRO A 34 4.38 -5.43 -5.83
N GLU A 35 5.30 -5.73 -4.92
CA GLU A 35 6.69 -6.03 -5.22
C GLU A 35 7.16 -7.26 -4.45
N PHE A 36 7.97 -8.10 -5.08
CA PHE A 36 8.58 -9.23 -4.40
C PHE A 36 9.63 -8.73 -3.42
N VAL A 37 9.35 -8.95 -2.13
CA VAL A 37 10.35 -8.86 -1.06
C VAL A 37 11.29 -10.06 -1.16
N ASN A 38 10.71 -11.26 -1.26
CA ASN A 38 11.45 -12.49 -1.50
C ASN A 38 10.90 -13.16 -2.75
N LYS A 39 11.75 -13.29 -3.76
CA LYS A 39 11.43 -14.05 -4.97
C LYS A 39 11.69 -15.53 -4.70
N PRO A 40 10.82 -16.43 -5.18
CA PRO A 40 11.12 -17.85 -5.16
C PRO A 40 12.37 -18.10 -6.00
N THR A 41 13.24 -19.00 -5.53
CA THR A 41 14.46 -19.39 -6.23
C THR A 41 14.28 -20.73 -6.91
N THR A 42 15.12 -21.01 -7.91
CA THR A 42 15.19 -22.33 -8.52
C THR A 42 15.55 -23.38 -7.47
N GLN A 43 14.82 -24.50 -7.48
CA GLN A 43 15.06 -25.66 -6.62
C GLN A 43 15.38 -26.86 -7.51
N GLU A 44 16.39 -27.63 -7.13
CA GLU A 44 16.71 -28.93 -7.72
C GLU A 44 16.53 -29.99 -6.63
N VAL A 45 15.60 -30.92 -6.84
CA VAL A 45 15.26 -31.97 -5.86
C VAL A 45 15.31 -33.34 -6.52
N LYS A 46 15.59 -34.38 -5.74
CA LYS A 46 15.64 -35.75 -6.27
C LYS A 46 14.24 -36.30 -6.50
N GLN A 47 14.15 -37.35 -7.30
CA GLN A 47 12.90 -38.06 -7.54
C GLN A 47 12.30 -38.54 -6.21
N SER A 48 11.00 -38.26 -6.00
CA SER A 48 10.23 -38.54 -4.78
C SER A 48 10.45 -37.58 -3.60
N GLU A 49 11.27 -36.53 -3.76
CA GLU A 49 11.38 -35.44 -2.78
C GLU A 49 10.39 -34.30 -3.09
N THR A 50 10.04 -33.51 -2.07
CA THR A 50 9.15 -32.35 -2.22
C THR A 50 9.96 -31.07 -2.37
N ALA A 51 9.74 -30.32 -3.46
CA ALA A 51 10.25 -28.96 -3.61
C ALA A 51 9.28 -27.96 -2.96
N VAL A 52 9.81 -27.05 -2.14
CA VAL A 52 9.05 -25.97 -1.52
C VAL A 52 9.51 -24.64 -2.12
N PHE A 53 8.55 -23.85 -2.59
CA PHE A 53 8.79 -22.50 -3.10
C PHE A 53 8.09 -21.50 -2.20
N GLU A 54 8.86 -20.57 -1.64
CA GLU A 54 8.34 -19.50 -0.82
C GLU A 54 8.51 -18.17 -1.56
N ALA A 55 7.45 -17.37 -1.55
CA ALA A 55 7.46 -16.03 -2.08
C ALA A 55 6.87 -15.08 -1.05
N LYS A 56 7.46 -13.90 -0.91
CA LYS A 56 6.92 -12.83 -0.08
C LYS A 56 6.72 -11.60 -0.94
N VAL A 57 5.51 -11.10 -0.97
CA VAL A 57 5.12 -9.89 -1.70
C VAL A 57 4.71 -8.84 -0.68
N ASP A 58 5.12 -7.60 -0.94
CA ASP A 58 4.66 -6.43 -0.20
C ASP A 58 3.93 -5.47 -1.14
N GLY A 59 2.85 -4.87 -0.67
CA GLY A 59 1.96 -4.06 -1.48
C GLY A 59 0.74 -3.61 -0.69
N TYR A 60 0.11 -2.52 -1.13
CA TYR A 60 -1.10 -2.01 -0.51
C TYR A 60 -2.14 -1.56 -1.55
N PRO A 61 -3.39 -2.07 -1.48
CA PRO A 61 -3.87 -3.08 -0.53
C PRO A 61 -3.15 -4.42 -0.70
N ILE A 62 -3.23 -5.28 0.33
CA ILE A 62 -2.55 -6.58 0.32
C ILE A 62 -2.95 -7.35 -0.96
N PRO A 63 -1.98 -7.79 -1.79
CA PRO A 63 -2.26 -8.55 -3.01
C PRO A 63 -3.00 -9.85 -2.70
N LYS A 64 -3.91 -10.26 -3.60
CA LYS A 64 -4.63 -11.54 -3.52
C LYS A 64 -4.05 -12.57 -4.48
#